data_AF-A0A960U372-F1
#
_entry.id   AF-A0A960U372-F1
#
_cell.length_a   1.000
_cell.length_b   1.000
_cell.length_c   1.000
_cell.angle_alpha   90.00
_cell.angle_beta   90.00
_cell.angle_gamma   90.00
#
_symmetry.space_group_name_H-M   'P 1'
#
loop_
_entity.id
_entity.type
_entity.pdbx_description
1 polymer ?
#
loop_
_entity_poly.entity_id
_entity_poly.type
_entity_poly.pdbx_seq_one_letter_code
_entity_poly.pdbx_strand_id
1 'polypeptide(L)' 'APFTETPSGEGVIETYTIMHGKGGPELGLVIGREKASGKRFIANTPGDVATLMDLQEKEGLGRPGAISRDGARNIFTPS' A
#
# COMPACT_ATOMS: atom_id res chain seq x y z
N ALA A 1 -18.03 0.50 -5.82
CA ALA A 1 -17.67 1.40 -4.71
C ALA A 1 -16.88 2.58 -5.27
N PRO A 2 -17.02 3.79 -4.72
CA PRO A 2 -16.26 4.95 -5.20
C PRO A 2 -14.75 4.76 -4.98
N PHE A 3 -13.95 5.30 -5.89
CA PHE A 3 -12.48 5.28 -5.84
C PHE A 3 -11.90 6.68 -6.10
N THR A 4 -10.61 6.85 -5.82
CA THR A 4 -9.83 8.04 -6.18
C THR A 4 -8.49 7.62 -6.79
N GLU A 5 -8.08 8.33 -7.83
CA GLU A 5 -6.76 8.13 -8.45
C GLU A 5 -5.66 8.94 -7.73
N THR A 6 -6.07 9.95 -6.96
CA THR A 6 -5.20 10.87 -6.23
C THR A 6 -5.50 10.81 -4.73
N PRO A 7 -5.30 9.66 -4.07
CA PRO A 7 -5.47 9.56 -2.62
C PRO A 7 -4.39 10.37 -1.88
N SER A 8 -4.67 10.78 -0.65
CA SER A 8 -3.70 11.51 0.19
C SER A 8 -4.01 11.36 1.68
N GLY A 9 -3.01 11.60 2.53
CA GLY A 9 -3.19 11.56 3.99
C GLY A 9 -3.09 10.15 4.53
N GLU A 10 -4.07 9.71 5.32
CA GLU A 10 -4.06 8.39 5.96
C GLU A 10 -4.99 7.40 5.25
N GLY A 11 -4.61 6.12 5.26
CA GLY A 11 -5.47 5.03 4.80
C GLY A 11 -5.23 3.72 5.55
N VAL A 12 -6.03 2.72 5.19
CA VAL A 12 -5.91 1.36 5.70
C VAL A 12 -5.85 0.36 4.54
N ILE A 13 -5.11 -0.72 4.71
CA ILE A 13 -5.04 -1.82 3.73
C ILE A 13 -6.38 -2.58 3.73
N GLU A 14 -7.00 -2.69 2.56
CA GLU A 14 -8.18 -3.55 2.33
C GLU A 14 -7.78 -4.91 1.75
N THR A 15 -6.76 -4.94 0.89
CA THR A 15 -6.05 -6.16 0.47
C THR A 15 -4.68 -5.77 -0.11
N TYR A 16 -3.75 -6.73 -0.19
CA TYR A 16 -2.41 -6.50 -0.69
C TYR A 16 -1.81 -7.76 -1.31
N THR A 17 -0.76 -7.57 -2.09
CA THR A 17 0.08 -8.66 -2.60
C THR A 17 1.53 -8.24 -2.63
N ILE A 18 2.42 -9.21 -2.42
CA ILE A 18 3.86 -9.07 -2.57
C ILE A 18 4.28 -9.90 -3.78
N MET A 19 4.88 -9.25 -4.76
CA MET A 19 5.41 -9.89 -5.96
C MET A 19 6.88 -10.21 -5.76
N HIS A 20 7.22 -11.48 -5.99
CA HIS A 20 8.59 -11.98 -5.91
C HIS A 20 9.20 -12.04 -7.30
N GLY A 21 10.42 -11.54 -7.44
CA GLY A 21 11.29 -11.85 -8.57
C GLY A 21 12.32 -12.91 -8.20
N LYS A 22 13.44 -12.94 -8.93
CA LYS A 22 14.47 -13.97 -8.73
C LYS A 22 15.21 -13.83 -7.39
N GLY A 23 15.26 -12.62 -6.85
CA GLY A 23 15.97 -12.29 -5.60
C GLY A 23 15.11 -12.33 -4.34
N GLY A 24 13.81 -12.63 -4.45
CA GLY A 24 12.85 -12.53 -3.35
C GLY A 24 11.81 -11.43 -3.60
N PRO A 25 11.21 -10.85 -2.53
CA PRO A 25 10.25 -9.76 -2.64
C PRO A 25 10.82 -8.53 -3.34
N GLU A 26 10.13 -8.04 -4.37
CA GLU A 26 10.59 -6.90 -5.18
C GLU A 26 9.55 -5.77 -5.26
N LEU A 27 8.25 -6.08 -5.06
CA LEU A 27 7.19 -5.09 -5.19
C LEU A 27 5.98 -5.41 -4.32
N GLY A 28 5.50 -4.43 -3.58
CA GLY A 28 4.20 -4.48 -2.89
C GLY A 28 3.14 -3.67 -3.62
N LEU A 29 1.92 -4.22 -3.71
CA LEU A 29 0.74 -3.54 -4.23
C LEU A 29 -0.39 -3.61 -3.20
N VAL A 30 -0.99 -2.47 -2.90
CA VAL A 30 -2.07 -2.30 -1.92
C VAL A 30 -3.31 -1.78 -2.62
N ILE A 31 -4.44 -2.42 -2.35
CA ILE A 31 -5.76 -1.79 -2.46
C ILE A 31 -6.13 -1.34 -1.05
N GLY A 32 -6.30 -0.04 -0.87
CA GLY A 32 -6.60 0.56 0.43
C GLY A 32 -7.83 1.44 0.41
N ARG A 33 -8.20 1.94 1.59
CA ARG A 33 -9.26 2.94 1.77
C ARG A 33 -8.70 4.18 2.44
N GLU A 34 -8.94 5.35 1.85
CA GLU A 34 -8.64 6.62 2.51
C GLU A 34 -9.49 6.74 3.78
N LYS A 35 -8.87 7.15 4.88
CA LYS A 35 -9.57 7.30 6.16
C LYS A 35 -10.58 8.46 6.12
N ALA A 36 -10.25 9.55 5.42
CA ALA A 36 -11.09 10.75 5.35
C ALA A 36 -12.35 10.54 4.49
N SER A 37 -12.23 9.81 3.38
CA SER A 37 -13.30 9.71 2.37
C SER A 37 -13.93 8.31 2.26
N GLY A 38 -13.27 7.28 2.78
CA GLY A 38 -13.65 5.86 2.60
C GLY A 38 -13.49 5.33 1.18
N LYS A 39 -13.04 6.16 0.23
CA LYS A 39 -12.83 5.78 -1.17
C LYS A 39 -11.68 4.79 -1.29
N ARG A 40 -11.82 3.84 -2.22
CA ARG A 40 -10.73 2.93 -2.56
C ARG A 40 -9.63 3.64 -3.33
N PHE A 41 -8.41 3.16 -3.16
CA PHE A 41 -7.26 3.54 -3.97
C PHE A 41 -6.35 2.33 -4.24
N ILE A 42 -5.49 2.48 -5.24
CA ILE A 42 -4.38 1.55 -5.51
C ILE A 42 -3.08 2.32 -5.22
N ALA A 43 -2.14 1.68 -4.54
CA ALA A 43 -0.82 2.21 -4.26
C ALA A 43 0.24 1.11 -4.26
N ASN A 44 1.46 1.48 -4.63
CA ASN A 44 2.64 0.68 -4.37
C ASN A 44 3.06 0.87 -2.90
N THR A 45 3.86 -0.04 -2.35
CA THR A 45 4.60 0.22 -1.11
C THR A 45 5.96 0.84 -1.43
N PRO A 46 6.68 1.39 -0.42
CA PRO A 46 8.13 1.44 -0.50
C PRO A 46 8.69 0.08 -0.93
N GLY A 47 9.68 0.11 -1.82
CA GLY A 47 10.31 -1.08 -2.38
C GLY A 47 11.47 -1.62 -1.55
N ASP A 48 11.70 -1.09 -0.34
CA ASP A 48 12.75 -1.60 0.52
C ASP A 48 12.37 -2.98 1.09
N VAL A 49 13.39 -3.84 1.25
CA VAL A 49 13.20 -5.23 1.67
C VAL A 49 12.51 -5.34 3.04
N ALA A 50 12.75 -4.39 3.96
CA ALA A 50 12.16 -4.43 5.28
C ALA A 50 10.64 -4.26 5.22
N THR A 51 10.15 -3.29 4.45
CA THR A 51 8.71 -3.10 4.22
C THR A 51 8.05 -4.33 3.61
N LEU A 52 8.68 -4.93 2.57
CA LEU A 52 8.12 -6.07 1.88
C LEU A 52 8.09 -7.33 2.76
N MET A 53 9.16 -7.58 3.53
CA MET A 53 9.21 -8.69 4.48
C MET A 53 8.20 -8.50 5.62
N ASP A 54 8.04 -7.29 6.14
CA ASP A 54 7.07 -7.01 7.22
C ASP A 54 5.62 -7.29 6.81
N LEU A 55 5.26 -6.98 5.57
CA LEU A 55 3.93 -7.30 5.01
C LEU A 55 3.77 -8.79 4.69
N GLN A 56 4.85 -9.49 4.39
CA GLN A 56 4.83 -10.93 4.12
C GLN A 56 4.74 -11.75 5.41
N GLU A 57 5.45 -11.36 6.46
CA GLU A 57 5.58 -12.12 7.70
C GLU A 57 4.46 -11.86 8.71
N LYS A 58 3.76 -10.73 8.56
CA LYS A 58 2.74 -10.30 9.51
C LYS A 58 1.46 -9.89 8.78
N GLU A 59 0.33 -10.02 9.46
CA GLU A 59 -0.99 -9.66 8.93
C GLU A 59 -1.05 -8.19 8.50
N GLY A 60 -1.31 -7.95 7.22
CA GLY A 60 -1.40 -6.62 6.61
C GLY A 60 -2.82 -6.06 6.52
N LEU A 61 -3.87 -6.87 6.55
CA LEU A 61 -5.25 -6.39 6.44
C LEU A 61 -5.60 -5.45 7.60
N GLY A 62 -6.15 -4.28 7.26
CA GLY A 62 -6.51 -3.24 8.22
C GLY A 62 -5.34 -2.43 8.77
N ARG A 63 -4.08 -2.72 8.39
CA ARG A 63 -2.94 -1.90 8.83
C ARG A 63 -3.09 -0.45 8.37
N PRO A 64 -2.90 0.53 9.27
CA PRO A 64 -2.87 1.93 8.90
C PRO A 64 -1.57 2.28 8.19
N GLY A 65 -1.60 3.37 7.43
CA GLY A 65 -0.42 3.91 6.78
C GLY A 65 -0.65 5.26 6.13
N ALA A 66 0.45 5.89 5.74
CA ALA A 66 0.45 7.17 5.05
C ALA A 66 0.38 6.97 3.53
N ILE A 67 -0.38 7.82 2.86
CA ILE A 67 -0.54 7.84 1.41
C ILE A 67 0.14 9.09 0.85
N SER A 68 1.07 8.88 -0.07
CA SER A 68 1.76 9.93 -0.82
C SER A 68 1.78 9.62 -2.32
N ARG A 69 2.40 10.50 -3.11
CA ARG A 69 2.64 10.26 -4.54
C ARG A 69 4.10 10.52 -4.87
N ASP A 70 4.68 9.67 -5.71
CA ASP A 70 6.03 9.84 -6.28
C ASP A 70 6.01 10.52 -7.65
N GLY A 71 4.89 11.17 -7.99
CA GLY A 71 4.60 11.75 -9.29
C GLY A 71 3.76 10.82 -10.17
N ALA A 72 4.28 9.62 -10.46
CA ALA A 72 3.59 8.67 -11.35
C ALA A 72 2.59 7.77 -10.61
N ARG A 73 2.91 7.39 -9.37
CA ARG A 73 2.20 6.36 -8.60
C ARG A 73 1.82 6.88 -7.22
N ASN A 74 0.81 6.25 -6.65
CA ASN A 74 0.50 6.41 -5.24
C ASN A 74 1.42 5.47 -4.44
N ILE A 75 1.93 5.95 -3.32
CA ILE A 75 2.75 5.18 -2.39
C ILE A 75 2.01 5.08 -1.06
N PHE A 76 1.82 3.86 -0.57
CA PHE A 76 1.30 3.57 0.74
C PHE A 76 2.44 3.07 1.63
N THR A 77 2.76 3.81 2.69
CA THR A 77 3.78 3.43 3.67
C THR A 77 3.06 2.92 4.94
N PRO A 78 3.08 1.60 5.21
CA PRO A 78 2.52 1.05 6.44
C PRO A 78 3.19 1.66 7.68
N SER A 79 2.42 1.85 8.75
CA SER A 79 2.94 2.33 10.06
C SER A 79 3.47 1.21 10.94
#